data_AF-A0A381ZNU8-F1
#
_entry.id   AF-A0A381ZNU8-F1
#
_cell.length_a   1.000
_cell.length_b   1.000
_cell.length_c   1.000
_cell.angle_alpha   90.00
_cell.angle_beta   90.00
_cell.angle_gamma   90.00
#
_symmetry.space_group_name_H-M   'P 1'
#
loop_
_entity.id
_entity.type
_entity.pdbx_description
1 polymer ?
#
loop_
_entity_poly.entity_id
_entity_poly.type
_entity_poly.pdbx_seq_one_letter_code
_entity_poly.pdbx_strand_id
1 'polypeptide(L)'
;MQTYKELNIYYGDLHNHCGISYGHGSIEEALLNAKEQLDFCSITGHALWPDMPEPDNEIQYIIDFHEAGFSRLRRLWPDVQKIVEEQNEDGKFVTFLSFEMHSCADGDRTIIYKGSSGEILEVEDLAQLHRKLSELKSQNIAVISLPHHIGYKQG
;
A
#
# COMPACT_ATOMS: atom_id res chain seq x y z
N MET A 1 12.23 22.90 23.56
CA MET A 1 11.48 21.90 22.76
C MET A 1 9.98 22.18 22.89
N GLN A 2 9.50 23.30 22.33
CA GLN A 2 8.10 23.79 22.46
C GLN A 2 7.26 23.61 21.19
N THR A 3 7.90 23.28 20.05
CA THR A 3 7.30 23.32 18.71
C THR A 3 6.11 22.37 18.50
N TYR A 4 6.00 21.31 19.30
CA TYR A 4 4.97 20.27 19.16
C TYR A 4 3.95 20.25 20.30
N LYS A 5 3.95 21.26 21.18
CA LYS A 5 3.13 21.25 22.41
C LYS A 5 1.61 21.22 22.14
N GLU A 6 1.19 21.70 20.97
CA GLU A 6 -0.22 21.73 20.54
C GLU A 6 -0.60 20.53 19.66
N LEU A 7 0.35 19.60 19.40
CA LEU A 7 0.09 18.41 18.60
C LEU A 7 -0.13 17.19 19.49
N ASN A 8 -1.00 16.29 19.03
CA ASN A 8 -1.17 14.97 19.60
C ASN A 8 -0.15 14.01 18.97
N ILE A 9 0.33 13.05 19.77
CA ILE A 9 1.18 11.96 19.31
C ILE A 9 0.26 10.79 18.99
N TYR A 10 0.47 10.17 17.82
CA TYR A 10 -0.22 8.96 17.39
C TYR A 10 0.81 7.92 16.95
N TYR A 11 0.54 6.66 17.24
CA TYR A 11 1.34 5.51 16.85
C TYR A 11 0.60 4.75 15.76
N GLY A 12 1.30 4.42 14.68
CA GLY A 12 0.67 3.69 13.60
C GLY A 12 1.65 3.03 12.67
N ASP A 13 1.10 2.17 11.84
CA ASP A 13 1.83 1.39 10.84
C ASP A 13 1.26 1.67 9.45
N LEU A 14 2.09 2.23 8.59
CA LEU A 14 1.72 2.61 7.22
C LEU A 14 2.22 1.63 6.17
N HIS A 15 2.83 0.50 6.59
CA HIS A 15 3.34 -0.49 5.66
C HIS A 15 3.43 -1.88 6.31
N ASN A 16 2.42 -2.71 6.07
CA ASN A 16 2.42 -4.14 6.38
C ASN A 16 1.67 -4.92 5.29
N HIS A 17 1.79 -6.23 5.34
CA HIS A 17 1.18 -7.13 4.36
C HIS A 17 0.41 -8.25 5.05
N CYS A 18 -0.61 -8.76 4.35
CA CYS A 18 -1.30 -9.98 4.70
C CYS A 18 -1.71 -10.76 3.43
N GLY A 19 -2.56 -11.78 3.59
CA GLY A 19 -3.00 -12.69 2.53
C GLY A 19 -3.85 -12.07 1.41
N ILE A 20 -4.16 -10.77 1.44
CA ILE A 20 -4.85 -10.07 0.34
C ILE A 20 -4.00 -10.01 -0.94
N SER A 21 -2.68 -10.14 -0.81
CA SER A 21 -1.75 -10.37 -1.92
C SER A 21 -0.99 -11.68 -1.68
N TYR A 22 0.31 -11.63 -1.45
CA TYR A 22 1.15 -12.80 -1.23
C TYR A 22 1.79 -12.87 0.18
N GLY A 23 1.30 -12.06 1.12
CA GLY A 23 1.59 -12.22 2.55
C GLY A 23 0.78 -13.37 3.20
N HIS A 24 0.80 -13.42 4.54
CA HIS A 24 0.10 -14.45 5.32
C HIS A 24 -0.94 -13.84 6.26
N GLY A 25 -1.94 -14.64 6.67
CA GLY A 25 -3.04 -14.20 7.55
C GLY A 25 -4.13 -13.44 6.81
N SER A 26 -5.30 -13.26 7.46
CA SER A 26 -6.40 -12.49 6.88
C SER A 26 -6.24 -10.99 7.13
N ILE A 27 -6.96 -10.15 6.36
CA ILE A 27 -6.99 -8.70 6.60
C ILE A 27 -7.68 -8.35 7.92
N GLU A 28 -8.68 -9.13 8.33
CA GLU A 28 -9.39 -8.97 9.60
C GLU A 28 -8.47 -9.25 10.79
N GLU A 29 -7.67 -10.32 10.74
CA GLU A 29 -6.70 -10.62 11.78
C GLU A 29 -5.59 -9.55 11.86
N ALA A 30 -5.11 -9.06 10.71
CA ALA A 30 -4.13 -7.99 10.66
C ALA A 30 -4.66 -6.70 11.32
N LEU A 31 -5.90 -6.31 11.01
CA LEU A 31 -6.55 -5.14 11.59
C LEU A 31 -6.86 -5.32 13.08
N LEU A 32 -7.30 -6.51 13.50
CA LEU A 32 -7.52 -6.83 14.91
C LEU A 32 -6.22 -6.68 15.70
N ASN A 33 -5.10 -7.21 15.20
CA ASN A 33 -3.81 -7.07 15.85
C ASN A 33 -3.34 -5.61 15.92
N ALA A 34 -3.57 -4.82 14.86
CA ALA A 34 -3.23 -3.40 14.86
C ALA A 34 -4.02 -2.61 15.92
N LYS A 35 -5.32 -2.89 16.08
CA LYS A 35 -6.20 -2.23 17.06
C LYS A 35 -5.76 -2.42 18.51
N GLU A 36 -4.98 -3.45 18.83
CA GLU A 36 -4.49 -3.68 20.19
C GLU A 36 -3.41 -2.68 20.63
N GLN A 37 -2.71 -2.04 19.70
CA GLN A 37 -1.52 -1.22 20.02
C GLN A 37 -1.37 0.08 19.24
N LEU A 38 -2.11 0.27 18.15
CA LEU A 38 -1.95 1.39 17.23
C LEU A 38 -3.20 2.28 17.20
N ASP A 39 -2.97 3.58 16.97
CA ASP A 39 -4.03 4.57 16.73
C ASP A 39 -4.48 4.59 15.26
N PHE A 40 -3.62 4.13 14.35
CA PHE A 40 -3.95 4.02 12.93
C PHE A 40 -3.11 2.96 12.22
N CYS A 41 -3.62 2.43 11.11
CA CYS A 41 -2.81 1.63 10.20
C CYS A 41 -3.27 1.69 8.74
N SER A 42 -2.44 1.19 7.84
CA SER A 42 -2.85 0.72 6.51
C SER A 42 -2.53 -0.76 6.36
N ILE A 43 -3.30 -1.50 5.57
CA ILE A 43 -2.91 -2.84 5.12
C ILE A 43 -2.53 -2.72 3.65
N THR A 44 -1.27 -3.04 3.33
CA THR A 44 -0.66 -2.73 2.03
C THR A 44 -0.53 -4.01 1.22
N GLY A 45 -1.36 -4.16 0.18
CA GLY A 45 -1.21 -5.25 -0.77
C GLY A 45 -0.17 -4.92 -1.84
N HIS A 46 0.67 -5.88 -2.22
CA HIS A 46 1.51 -5.73 -3.41
C HIS A 46 0.62 -5.78 -4.66
N ALA A 47 0.75 -4.78 -5.53
CA ALA A 47 -0.19 -4.56 -6.63
C ALA A 47 0.42 -4.66 -8.02
N LEU A 48 1.65 -4.22 -8.20
CA LEU A 48 2.30 -4.18 -9.50
C LEU A 48 3.82 -4.04 -9.39
N TRP A 49 4.51 -4.40 -10.48
CA TRP A 49 5.96 -4.28 -10.63
C TRP A 49 6.24 -3.92 -12.10
N PRO A 50 6.32 -2.63 -12.45
CA PRO A 50 6.37 -2.19 -13.84
C PRO A 50 7.64 -2.58 -14.60
N ASP A 51 8.77 -2.63 -13.90
CA ASP A 51 10.08 -3.02 -14.42
C ASP A 51 10.45 -4.46 -14.01
N MET A 52 9.44 -5.34 -13.90
CA MET A 52 9.66 -6.75 -13.60
C MET A 52 10.59 -7.38 -14.66
N PRO A 53 11.57 -8.20 -14.24
CA PRO A 53 12.47 -8.87 -15.18
C PRO A 53 11.72 -9.69 -16.23
N GLU A 54 12.31 -9.76 -17.42
CA GLU A 54 11.80 -10.62 -18.49
C GLU A 54 11.78 -12.09 -18.04
N PRO A 55 10.76 -12.86 -18.46
CA PRO A 55 10.66 -14.29 -18.18
C PRO A 55 11.93 -15.08 -18.49
N ASP A 56 12.42 -15.82 -17.50
CA ASP A 56 13.52 -16.77 -17.63
C ASP A 56 13.22 -18.01 -16.76
N ASN A 57 13.61 -19.20 -17.23
CA ASN A 57 13.31 -20.47 -16.56
C ASN A 57 13.80 -20.52 -15.10
N GLU A 58 14.87 -19.81 -14.76
CA GLU A 58 15.43 -19.80 -13.40
C GLU A 58 14.59 -18.96 -12.43
N ILE A 59 13.86 -17.95 -12.93
CA ILE A 59 13.08 -17.01 -12.11
C ILE A 59 11.58 -17.04 -12.40
N GLN A 60 11.11 -17.87 -13.32
CA GLN A 60 9.70 -17.93 -13.71
C GLN A 60 8.78 -18.12 -12.51
N TYR A 61 9.18 -18.97 -11.54
CA TYR A 61 8.39 -19.19 -10.34
C TYR A 61 8.25 -17.93 -9.46
N ILE A 62 9.22 -17.01 -9.51
CA ILE A 62 9.18 -15.72 -8.80
C ILE A 62 8.20 -14.80 -9.51
N ILE A 63 8.28 -14.72 -10.85
CA ILE A 63 7.36 -13.93 -11.68
C ILE A 63 5.92 -14.40 -11.42
N ASP A 64 5.67 -15.71 -11.56
CA ASP A 64 4.36 -16.32 -11.35
C ASP A 64 3.80 -16.03 -9.94
N PHE A 65 4.66 -16.07 -8.92
CA PHE A 65 4.30 -15.78 -7.54
C PHE A 65 3.80 -14.33 -7.36
N HIS A 66 4.51 -13.35 -7.94
CA HIS A 66 4.12 -11.94 -7.88
C HIS A 66 2.84 -11.69 -8.66
N GLU A 67 2.76 -12.16 -9.91
CA GLU A 67 1.57 -12.01 -10.76
C GLU A 67 0.32 -12.61 -10.10
N ALA A 68 0.44 -13.79 -9.47
CA ALA A 68 -0.66 -14.41 -8.73
C ALA A 68 -1.13 -13.55 -7.54
N GLY A 69 -0.20 -12.93 -6.80
CA GLY A 69 -0.53 -12.03 -5.70
C GLY A 69 -1.15 -10.72 -6.17
N PHE A 70 -0.64 -10.12 -7.25
CA PHE A 70 -1.21 -8.90 -7.84
C PHE A 70 -2.63 -9.15 -8.35
N SER A 71 -2.83 -10.27 -9.05
CA SER A 71 -4.15 -10.71 -9.52
C SER A 71 -5.13 -10.97 -8.36
N ARG A 72 -4.64 -11.56 -7.25
CA ARG A 72 -5.41 -11.73 -6.03
C ARG A 72 -5.86 -10.39 -5.44
N LEU A 73 -4.93 -9.44 -5.28
CA LEU A 73 -5.25 -8.13 -4.74
C LEU A 73 -6.29 -7.41 -5.60
N ARG A 74 -6.09 -7.37 -6.94
CA ARG A 74 -7.06 -6.74 -7.87
C ARG A 74 -8.46 -7.34 -7.74
N ARG A 75 -8.58 -8.67 -7.62
CA ARG A 75 -9.86 -9.35 -7.43
C ARG A 75 -10.51 -9.00 -6.10
N LEU A 76 -9.72 -8.91 -5.02
CA LEU A 76 -10.19 -8.61 -3.67
C LEU A 76 -10.34 -7.11 -3.40
N TRP A 77 -9.92 -6.24 -4.32
CA TRP A 77 -9.84 -4.79 -4.08
C TRP A 77 -11.16 -4.15 -3.61
N PRO A 78 -12.34 -4.50 -4.16
CA PRO A 78 -13.60 -4.01 -3.63
C PRO A 78 -13.86 -4.44 -2.17
N ASP A 79 -13.51 -5.68 -1.83
CA ASP A 79 -13.66 -6.21 -0.47
C ASP A 79 -12.65 -5.56 0.49
N VAL A 80 -11.42 -5.31 0.05
CA VAL A 80 -10.41 -4.58 0.82
C VAL A 80 -10.89 -3.17 1.15
N GLN A 81 -11.41 -2.42 0.16
CA GLN A 81 -11.97 -1.08 0.38
C GLN A 81 -13.11 -1.11 1.41
N LYS A 82 -14.01 -2.10 1.28
CA LYS A 82 -15.12 -2.28 2.22
C LYS A 82 -14.63 -2.58 3.64
N ILE A 83 -13.68 -3.50 3.80
CA ILE A 83 -13.15 -3.88 5.13
C ILE A 83 -12.39 -2.72 5.77
N VAL A 84 -11.58 -1.99 4.99
CA VAL A 84 -10.88 -0.79 5.47
C VAL A 84 -11.89 0.24 6.00
N GLU A 85 -12.97 0.52 5.26
CA GLU A 85 -14.04 1.41 5.70
C GLU A 85 -14.73 0.89 6.98
N GLU A 86 -15.13 -0.38 6.99
CA GLU A 86 -15.86 -0.98 8.13
C GLU A 86 -15.02 -1.03 9.42
N GLN A 87 -13.70 -1.10 9.31
CA GLN A 87 -12.80 -1.12 10.45
C GLN A 87 -12.35 0.27 10.92
N ASN A 88 -12.62 1.32 10.14
CA ASN A 88 -12.32 2.70 10.52
C ASN A 88 -13.28 3.18 11.62
N GLU A 89 -12.73 3.69 12.71
CA GLU A 89 -13.47 4.32 13.80
C GLU A 89 -12.87 5.69 14.10
N ASP A 90 -13.51 6.75 13.59
CA ASP A 90 -13.07 8.13 13.79
C ASP A 90 -12.82 8.46 15.28
N GLY A 91 -11.63 8.97 15.56
CA GLY A 91 -11.20 9.33 16.91
C GLY A 91 -10.79 8.14 17.81
N LYS A 92 -10.78 6.90 17.28
CA LYS A 92 -10.32 5.71 18.00
C LYS A 92 -9.27 4.90 17.24
N PHE A 93 -9.54 4.56 15.99
CA PHE A 93 -8.66 3.77 15.14
C PHE A 93 -8.89 4.13 13.68
N VAL A 94 -7.90 4.75 13.04
CA VAL A 94 -8.04 5.22 11.65
C VAL A 94 -7.39 4.22 10.69
N THR A 95 -8.11 3.85 9.64
CA THR A 95 -7.57 2.98 8.59
C THR A 95 -7.34 3.75 7.29
N PHE A 96 -6.31 3.35 6.55
CA PHE A 96 -6.02 3.90 5.23
C PHE A 96 -5.95 2.79 4.18
N LEU A 97 -6.60 3.02 3.04
CA LEU A 97 -6.45 2.15 1.88
C LEU A 97 -5.06 2.37 1.27
N SER A 98 -4.35 1.27 0.98
CA SER A 98 -3.00 1.37 0.42
C SER A 98 -2.65 0.19 -0.47
N PHE A 99 -1.67 0.40 -1.34
CA PHE A 99 -1.03 -0.64 -2.11
C PHE A 99 0.44 -0.31 -2.35
N GLU A 100 1.21 -1.32 -2.73
CA GLU A 100 2.61 -1.17 -3.09
C GLU A 100 2.86 -1.45 -4.57
N MET A 101 3.69 -0.59 -5.16
CA MET A 101 4.32 -0.77 -6.47
C MET A 101 5.79 -1.11 -6.26
N HIS A 102 6.27 -2.21 -6.83
CA HIS A 102 7.70 -2.52 -6.87
C HIS A 102 8.42 -1.75 -7.97
N SER A 103 9.70 -1.46 -7.77
CA SER A 103 10.59 -1.05 -8.86
C SER A 103 12.06 -1.39 -8.55
N CYS A 104 12.70 -2.13 -9.45
CA CYS A 104 14.14 -2.38 -9.37
C CYS A 104 15.00 -1.17 -9.79
N ALA A 105 14.46 -0.25 -10.58
CA ALA A 105 15.18 0.95 -11.00
C ALA A 105 15.10 2.06 -9.96
N ASP A 106 13.90 2.29 -9.40
CA ASP A 106 13.57 3.49 -8.64
C ASP A 106 13.21 3.22 -7.16
N GLY A 107 13.18 1.94 -6.78
CA GLY A 107 12.77 1.47 -5.46
C GLY A 107 11.25 1.49 -5.30
N ASP A 108 10.79 0.65 -4.38
CA ASP A 108 9.38 0.39 -4.19
C ASP A 108 8.64 1.64 -3.68
N ARG A 109 7.34 1.69 -3.93
CA ARG A 109 6.47 2.83 -3.59
C ARG A 109 5.22 2.33 -2.90
N THR A 110 5.03 2.78 -1.67
CA THR A 110 3.74 2.65 -0.98
C THR A 110 2.86 3.81 -1.37
N ILE A 111 1.64 3.54 -1.84
CA ILE A 111 0.63 4.55 -2.17
C ILE A 111 -0.47 4.42 -1.12
N ILE A 112 -0.82 5.51 -0.44
CA ILE A 112 -1.79 5.52 0.65
C ILE A 112 -2.83 6.61 0.37
N TYR A 113 -4.09 6.21 0.28
CA TYR A 113 -5.23 7.11 0.19
C TYR A 113 -5.58 7.63 1.59
N LYS A 114 -6.05 8.88 1.68
CA LYS A 114 -6.53 9.45 2.95
C LYS A 114 -7.71 8.69 3.57
N GLY A 115 -8.46 7.93 2.78
CA GLY A 115 -9.61 7.15 3.24
C GLY A 115 -9.60 5.73 2.72
N SER A 116 -10.78 5.14 2.65
CA SER A 116 -11.03 3.74 2.32
C SER A 116 -11.28 3.45 0.84
N SER A 117 -11.31 4.48 -0.02
CA SER A 117 -11.61 4.33 -1.45
C SER A 117 -10.55 4.91 -2.37
N GLY A 118 -10.28 4.18 -3.45
CA GLY A 118 -9.28 4.50 -4.46
C GLY A 118 -9.10 3.38 -5.47
N GLU A 119 -8.44 3.67 -6.57
CA GLU A 119 -8.07 2.67 -7.59
C GLU A 119 -6.63 2.20 -7.38
N ILE A 120 -6.33 0.96 -7.78
CA ILE A 120 -4.93 0.57 -7.98
C ILE A 120 -4.39 1.34 -9.19
N LEU A 121 -3.31 2.09 -9.00
CA LEU A 121 -2.74 2.91 -10.06
C LEU A 121 -1.85 2.07 -10.95
N GLU A 122 -2.41 1.59 -12.06
CA GLU A 122 -1.62 0.93 -13.12
C GLU A 122 -0.67 1.95 -13.77
N VAL A 123 0.64 1.72 -13.64
CA VAL A 123 1.70 2.58 -14.16
C VAL A 123 2.88 1.76 -14.69
N GLU A 124 3.64 2.34 -15.60
CA GLU A 124 4.80 1.74 -16.26
C GLU A 124 6.13 2.22 -15.65
N ASP A 125 6.12 3.36 -14.94
CA ASP A 125 7.31 3.94 -14.32
C ASP A 125 6.96 4.95 -13.21
N LEU A 126 7.98 5.42 -12.48
CA LEU A 126 7.83 6.43 -11.43
C LEU A 126 7.31 7.77 -11.97
N ALA A 127 7.65 8.13 -13.22
CA ALA A 127 7.19 9.39 -13.81
C ALA A 127 5.67 9.37 -14.06
N GLN A 128 5.12 8.24 -14.49
CA GLN A 128 3.69 8.01 -14.67
C GLN A 128 2.98 7.95 -13.32
N LEU A 129 3.59 7.33 -12.30
CA LEU A 129 3.08 7.39 -10.93
C LEU A 129 2.90 8.85 -10.48
N HIS A 130 3.93 9.70 -10.66
CA HIS A 130 3.83 11.12 -10.31
C HIS A 130 2.75 11.88 -11.11
N ARG A 131 2.54 11.55 -12.39
CA ARG A 131 1.44 12.12 -13.19
C ARG A 131 0.08 11.72 -12.61
N LYS A 132 -0.15 10.43 -12.34
CA LYS A 132 -1.40 9.94 -11.74
C LYS A 132 -1.66 10.55 -10.36
N LEU A 133 -0.65 10.67 -9.50
CA LEU A 133 -0.78 11.34 -8.20
C LEU A 133 -1.16 12.83 -8.37
N SER A 134 -0.61 13.50 -9.38
CA SER A 134 -0.96 14.90 -9.70
C SER A 134 -2.40 15.04 -10.21
N GLU A 135 -2.87 14.09 -11.02
CA GLU A 135 -4.25 14.01 -11.50
C GLU A 135 -5.23 13.82 -10.33
N LEU A 136 -4.96 12.87 -9.43
CA LEU A 136 -5.76 12.65 -8.22
C LEU A 136 -5.83 13.91 -7.35
N LYS A 137 -4.69 14.59 -7.16
CA LYS A 137 -4.65 15.87 -6.46
C LYS A 137 -5.52 16.93 -7.12
N SER A 138 -5.54 17.01 -8.46
CA SER A 138 -6.39 17.95 -9.21
C SER A 138 -7.89 17.64 -9.05
N GLN A 139 -8.23 16.39 -8.76
CA GLN A 139 -9.58 15.92 -8.45
C GLN A 139 -9.92 16.02 -6.95
N ASN A 140 -9.04 16.66 -6.16
CA ASN A 140 -9.16 16.80 -4.71
C ASN A 140 -9.16 15.45 -3.95
N ILE A 141 -8.54 14.42 -4.53
CA ILE A 141 -8.30 13.13 -3.89
C ILE A 141 -6.92 13.18 -3.22
N ALA A 142 -6.90 13.07 -1.90
CA ALA A 142 -5.68 13.14 -1.11
C ALA A 142 -5.00 11.77 -1.05
N VAL A 143 -3.77 11.70 -1.58
CA VAL A 143 -2.93 10.50 -1.63
C VAL A 143 -1.51 10.88 -1.28
N ILE A 144 -0.83 10.04 -0.51
CA ILE A 144 0.61 10.12 -0.29
C ILE A 144 1.31 8.95 -0.97
N SER A 145 2.53 9.17 -1.43
CA SER A 145 3.43 8.11 -1.88
C SER A 145 4.73 8.17 -1.09
N LEU A 146 5.15 7.02 -0.58
CA LEU A 146 6.33 6.86 0.26
C LEU A 146 7.31 5.90 -0.44
N PRO A 147 8.62 6.22 -0.52
CA PRO A 147 9.61 5.24 -0.91
C PRO A 147 9.67 4.09 0.10
N HIS A 148 9.71 2.85 -0.38
CA HIS A 148 9.93 1.63 0.39
C HIS A 148 11.19 0.90 -0.13
N HIS A 149 11.72 -0.04 0.66
CA HIS A 149 12.94 -0.80 0.36
C HIS A 149 14.17 0.00 -0.15
N ILE A 150 14.41 1.20 0.40
CA ILE A 150 15.49 2.13 0.02
C ILE A 150 16.95 1.63 0.19
N GLY A 151 17.14 0.36 0.56
CA GLY A 151 18.44 -0.25 0.83
C GLY A 151 19.01 -1.05 -0.35
N TYR A 152 18.27 -1.22 -1.44
CA TYR A 152 18.76 -1.92 -2.61
C TYR A 152 19.85 -1.10 -3.33
N LYS A 153 20.79 -1.80 -3.98
CA LYS A 153 21.99 -1.19 -4.59
C LYS A 153 21.62 -0.26 -5.77
N GLN A 154 20.59 -0.65 -6.50
CA GLN A 154 19.82 0.11 -7.46
C GLN A 154 18.38 -0.26 -7.16
N GLY A 155 17.52 0.77 -7.07
CA GLY A 155 16.10 0.70 -6.71
C GLY A 155 15.81 -0.19 -5.53
#